data_AF-A0A2X2WKF4-F1
#
_entry.id   AF-A0A2X2WKF4-F1
#
_cell.length_a   1.000
_cell.length_b   1.000
_cell.length_c   1.000
_cell.angle_alpha   90.00
_cell.angle_beta   90.00
_cell.angle_gamma   90.00
#
_symmetry.space_group_name_H-M   'P 1'
#
loop_
_entity.id
_entity.type
_entity.pdbx_description
1 polymer ?
#
loop_
_entity_poly.entity_id
_entity_poly.type
_entity_poly.pdbx_seq_one_letter_code
_entity_poly.pdbx_strand_id
1 'polypeptide(L)' 'MKNKTNKAFDIPALDGSLKRDFEAGLITLEEAAIEFSKANWTFFVDIEYTKKKLGLINEA' A
#
# COMPACT_ATOMS: atom_id res chain seq x y z
N MET A 1 22.92 4.77 -33.46
CA MET A 1 22.59 4.27 -32.10
C MET A 1 21.18 4.70 -31.77
N LYS A 2 20.27 3.76 -31.43
CA LYS A 2 18.94 4.12 -30.89
C LYS A 2 19.14 4.56 -29.45
N ASN A 3 18.83 5.82 -29.14
CA ASN A 3 18.75 6.28 -27.76
C ASN A 3 17.62 5.51 -27.08
N LYS A 4 17.95 4.51 -26.24
CA LYS A 4 16.98 3.92 -25.30
C LYS A 4 16.59 5.06 -24.35
N THR A 5 15.41 5.64 -24.55
CA THR A 5 14.81 6.52 -23.56
C THR A 5 14.61 5.70 -22.29
N ASN A 6 15.48 5.85 -21.30
CA ASN A 6 15.26 5.34 -19.96
C ASN A 6 14.07 6.10 -19.36
N LYS A 7 12.84 5.73 -19.74
CA LYS A 7 11.66 6.16 -19.01
C LYS A 7 11.69 5.44 -17.66
N ALA A 8 11.65 6.20 -16.57
CA ALA A 8 11.48 5.62 -15.25
C ALA A 8 10.19 4.80 -15.22
N PHE A 9 10.23 3.62 -14.61
CA PHE A 9 9.03 2.84 -14.38
C PHE A 9 8.13 3.58 -13.38
N ASP A 10 6.84 3.67 -13.68
CA ASP A 10 5.84 4.20 -12.75
C ASP A 10 5.38 3.04 -11.85
N ILE A 11 6.18 2.75 -10.83
CA ILE A 11 5.89 1.68 -9.86
C ILE A 11 5.32 2.33 -8.60
N PRO A 12 4.07 2.03 -8.23
CA PRO A 12 3.45 2.54 -7.01
C PRO A 12 4.22 2.07 -5.76
N ALA A 13 4.21 2.88 -4.72
CA ALA A 13 4.58 2.42 -3.39
C ALA A 13 3.57 1.37 -2.87
N LEU A 14 3.98 0.60 -1.86
CA LEU A 14 3.15 -0.48 -1.29
C LEU A 14 1.80 0.05 -0.80
N ASP A 15 1.80 1.11 -0.01
CA ASP A 15 0.60 1.75 0.51
C ASP A 15 -0.32 2.26 -0.59
N GLY A 16 0.24 2.84 -1.66
CA GLY A 16 -0.51 3.23 -2.84
C GLY A 16 -1.15 2.05 -3.58
N SER A 17 -0.46 0.90 -3.63
CA SER A 17 -1.01 -0.31 -4.24
C SER A 17 -2.13 -0.91 -3.39
N LEU A 18 -1.88 -1.12 -2.10
CA LEU A 18 -2.86 -1.67 -1.16
C LEU A 18 -4.11 -0.79 -1.05
N LYS A 19 -3.95 0.54 -1.08
CA LYS A 19 -5.09 1.46 -1.07
C LYS A 19 -6.01 1.26 -2.27
N ARG A 20 -5.45 1.15 -3.48
CA ARG A 20 -6.26 0.92 -4.69
C ARG A 20 -6.96 -0.43 -4.66
N ASP A 21 -6.27 -1.48 -4.22
CA ASP A 21 -6.86 -2.82 -4.15
C ASP A 21 -7.98 -2.88 -3.10
N PHE A 22 -7.80 -2.20 -1.96
CA PHE A 22 -8.82 -2.08 -0.93
C PHE A 22 -10.03 -1.27 -1.42
N GLU A 23 -9.82 -0.11 -2.07
CA GLU A 23 -10.89 0.71 -2.65
C GLU A 23 -11.66 -0.03 -3.76
N ALA A 24 -11.00 -0.91 -4.50
CA ALA A 24 -11.61 -1.78 -5.48
C ALA A 24 -12.34 -2.99 -4.87
N GLY A 25 -12.26 -3.20 -3.55
CA GLY A 25 -12.85 -4.33 -2.85
C GLY A 25 -12.16 -5.67 -3.14
N LEU A 26 -10.92 -5.64 -3.66
CA LEU A 26 -10.14 -6.84 -4.00
C LEU A 26 -9.48 -7.46 -2.77
N ILE A 27 -9.20 -6.64 -1.75
CA ILE A 27 -8.67 -7.07 -0.46
C ILE A 27 -9.48 -6.44 0.67
N THR A 28 -9.52 -7.15 1.79
CA THR A 28 -10.09 -6.68 3.04
C THR A 28 -9.10 -5.82 3.82
N LEU A 29 -9.60 -5.14 4.87
CA LEU A 29 -8.75 -4.38 5.79
C LEU A 29 -7.71 -5.25 6.50
N GLU A 30 -8.07 -6.49 6.84
CA GLU A 30 -7.18 -7.45 7.50
C GLU A 30 -6.07 -7.92 6.55
N GLU A 31 -6.41 -8.22 5.30
CA GLU A 31 -5.42 -8.61 4.29
C GLU A 31 -4.43 -7.48 4.01
N ALA A 32 -4.89 -6.22 3.92
CA ALA A 32 -4.00 -5.06 3.81
C ALA A 32 -3.05 -4.95 5.02
N ALA A 33 -3.54 -5.20 6.24
CA ALA A 33 -2.72 -5.17 7.45
C ALA A 33 -1.67 -6.29 7.50
N ILE A 34 -2.02 -7.47 6.99
CA ILE A 34 -1.09 -8.59 6.82
C ILE A 34 0.02 -8.20 5.84
N GLU A 35 -0.29 -7.56 4.72
CA GLU A 35 0.72 -7.13 3.74
C GLU A 35 1.66 -6.05 4.30
N PHE A 36 1.15 -5.09 5.09
CA PHE A 36 2.02 -4.14 5.80
C PHE A 36 2.97 -4.84 6.78
N SER A 37 2.50 -5.86 7.50
CA SER A 37 3.34 -6.62 8.41
C SER A 37 4.40 -7.44 7.65
N LYS A 38 4.02 -8.13 6.56
CA LYS A 38 4.97 -8.86 5.71
C LYS A 38 6.04 -7.96 5.10
N ALA A 39 5.69 -6.71 4.80
CA ALA A 39 6.62 -5.71 4.30
C ALA A 39 7.50 -5.08 5.38
N ASN A 40 7.40 -5.52 6.65
CA ASN A 40 8.08 -4.95 7.81
C ASN A 40 7.77 -3.47 8.08
N TRP A 41 6.59 -2.99 7.66
CA TRP A 41 6.13 -1.63 8.04
C TRP A 41 5.61 -1.60 9.48
N THR A 42 5.12 -2.74 9.97
CA THR A 42 4.67 -2.96 11.35
C THR A 42 5.21 -4.30 11.87
N PHE A 43 5.52 -4.36 13.17
CA PHE A 43 6.05 -5.59 13.79
C PHE A 43 5.01 -6.71 13.94
N PHE A 44 3.73 -6.38 13.81
CA PHE A 44 2.58 -7.28 13.88
C PHE A 44 1.48 -6.78 12.95
N VAL A 45 0.41 -7.57 12.76
CA VAL A 45 -0.78 -7.16 12.00
C VAL A 45 -1.49 -6.03 12.76
N ASP A 46 -1.30 -4.79 12.32
CA ASP A 46 -1.81 -3.58 12.98
C ASP A 46 -2.94 -2.95 12.16
N ILE A 47 -4.17 -3.16 12.63
CA ILE A 47 -5.39 -2.65 11.98
C ILE A 47 -5.48 -1.12 12.06
N GLU A 48 -5.06 -0.51 13.17
CA GLU A 48 -5.16 0.94 13.34
C GLU A 48 -4.16 1.67 12.45
N TYR A 49 -2.92 1.17 12.37
CA TYR A 49 -1.94 1.65 11.39
C TYR A 49 -2.47 1.53 9.96
N THR A 50 -3.09 0.41 9.63
CA THR A 50 -3.64 0.15 8.30
C THR A 50 -4.77 1.12 7.97
N LYS A 51 -5.69 1.38 8.90
CA LYS A 51 -6.75 2.39 8.72
C LYS A 51 -6.17 3.78 8.43
N LYS A 52 -5.10 4.19 9.11
CA LYS A 52 -4.40 5.46 8.81
C LYS A 52 -3.84 5.47 7.40
N LYS A 53 -3.12 4.41 7.00
CA LYS A 53 -2.50 4.32 5.66
C LYS A 53 -3.52 4.25 4.53
N LEU A 54 -4.67 3.62 4.76
CA LEU A 54 -5.77 3.58 3.80
C LEU A 54 -6.62 4.86 3.80
N GLY A 55 -6.39 5.79 4.73
CA GLY A 55 -7.13 7.05 4.83
C GLY A 55 -8.55 6.89 5.42
N LEU A 56 -8.77 5.84 6.22
CA LEU A 56 -10.05 5.56 6.88
C LEU A 56 -10.22 6.36 8.18
N ILE A 57 -9.12 6.88 8.72
CA ILE A 57 -9.11 7.78 9.87
C ILE A 57 -8.15 8.92 9.60
N ASN A 58 -8.55 10.14 9.95
CA ASN A 58 -7.68 11.32 9.90
C ASN A 58 -6.83 11.40 11.16
N GLU A 59 -5.58 11.82 11.03
CA GLU A 59 -4.84 12.35 12.17
C GLU A 59 -5.49 13.70 12.54
N ALA A 60 -5.86 13.85 13.81
CA ALA A 60 -6.44 15.07 14.35
C ALA A 60 -5.42 16.21 14.38
#